data_AF-A0A7J3C9M2-F1
#
_entry.id   AF-A0A7J3C9M2-F1
#
_cell.length_a   1.000
_cell.length_b   1.000
_cell.length_c   1.000
_cell.angle_alpha   90.00
_cell.angle_beta   90.00
_cell.angle_gamma   90.00
#
_symmetry.space_group_name_H-M   'P 1'
#
loop_
_entity.id
_entity.type
_entity.pdbx_description
1 polymer ?
#
loop_
_entity_poly.entity_id
_entity_poly.type
_entity_poly.pdbx_seq_one_letter_code
_entity_poly.pdbx_strand_id
1 'polypeptide(L)'
;MSMIPVPRNMKIQSMSPQMKIEFFTDEEIEGMKNYIQMQFKNSNKRSEIHRRYFALVITLLRTGCRIDEVLQLKARDFSLESNTVRLKTLKRRGEAFRVIPMHPELRSAILEYFLNSHIDPRSDENVFKMTRQGVDKYFK
;
A
#
# COMPACT_ATOMS: atom_id res chain seq x y z
N MET A 1 36.59 21.10 14.49
CA MET A 1 35.50 22.10 14.51
C MET A 1 34.42 21.62 15.47
N SER A 2 34.29 22.26 16.64
CA SER A 2 33.24 21.94 17.61
C SER A 2 31.91 22.55 17.13
N MET A 3 30.88 21.73 16.92
CA MET A 3 29.53 22.24 16.69
C MET A 3 29.06 23.00 17.93
N ILE A 4 28.76 24.28 17.78
CA ILE A 4 28.14 25.09 18.84
C ILE A 4 26.68 24.62 18.96
N PRO A 5 26.20 24.23 20.15
CA PRO A 5 24.83 23.79 20.32
C PRO A 5 23.88 24.97 20.11
N VAL A 6 23.01 24.88 19.10
CA VAL A 6 21.99 25.90 18.81
C VAL A 6 20.86 25.79 19.86
N PRO A 7 20.60 26.86 20.64
CA PRO A 7 19.50 26.91 21.60
C PRO A 7 18.13 26.62 20.94
N ARG A 8 17.21 25.97 21.66
CA ARG A 8 15.89 25.56 21.11
C ARG A 8 15.05 26.74 20.60
N ASN A 9 15.21 27.93 21.18
CA ASN A 9 14.55 29.17 20.75
C ASN A 9 15.14 29.76 19.46
N MET A 10 16.34 29.34 19.06
CA MET A 10 16.98 29.71 17.79
C MET A 10 16.74 28.69 16.67
N LYS A 11 16.05 27.58 16.97
CA LYS A 11 15.58 26.67 15.93
C LYS A 11 14.51 27.39 15.13
N ILE A 12 14.65 27.38 13.80
CA ILE A 12 13.58 27.76 12.88
C ILE A 12 12.41 26.80 13.16
N GLN A 13 11.46 27.23 13.98
CA GLN A 13 10.18 26.55 14.10
C GLN A 13 9.44 26.86 12.81
N SER A 14 8.84 25.87 12.16
CA SER A 14 8.04 26.09 10.96
C SER A 14 6.84 26.96 11.33
N MET A 15 7.01 28.27 11.25
CA MET A 15 5.95 29.24 11.38
C MET A 15 5.17 29.21 10.07
N SER A 16 4.08 28.42 10.05
CA SER A 16 2.99 28.33 9.05
C SER A 16 3.22 27.49 7.76
N PRO A 17 2.16 26.97 7.09
CA PRO A 17 0.72 26.88 7.44
C PRO A 17 0.28 25.43 7.76
N GLN A 18 -0.96 25.24 8.26
CA GLN A 18 -1.66 23.95 8.21
C GLN A 18 -1.73 23.50 6.75
N MET A 19 -0.80 22.63 6.33
CA MET A 19 -0.82 22.04 5.01
C MET A 19 -2.17 21.32 4.87
N LYS A 20 -3.04 21.82 3.99
CA LYS A 20 -4.29 21.14 3.66
C LYS A 20 -3.87 19.87 2.92
N ILE A 21 -3.86 18.75 3.64
CA ILE A 21 -3.57 17.45 3.03
C ILE A 21 -4.67 17.23 2.00
N GLU A 22 -4.30 17.21 0.73
CA GLU A 22 -5.24 16.83 -0.32
C GLU A 22 -5.52 15.34 -0.18
N PHE A 23 -6.80 14.99 -0.18
CA PHE A 23 -7.28 13.62 -0.11
C PHE A 23 -8.46 13.48 -1.06
N PHE A 24 -8.65 12.25 -1.55
CA PHE A 24 -9.78 11.91 -2.39
C PHE A 24 -11.04 11.75 -1.55
N THR A 25 -12.15 12.26 -2.06
CA THR A 25 -13.50 11.98 -1.55
C THR A 25 -13.89 10.53 -1.82
N ASP A 26 -14.89 10.02 -1.10
CA ASP A 26 -15.38 8.65 -1.32
C ASP A 26 -15.89 8.43 -2.75
N GLU A 27 -16.50 9.44 -3.36
CA GLU A 27 -16.96 9.40 -4.76
C GLU A 27 -15.79 9.28 -5.73
N GLU A 28 -14.71 10.04 -5.51
CA GLU A 28 -13.49 9.96 -6.32
C GLU A 28 -12.80 8.59 -6.17
N ILE A 29 -12.73 8.08 -4.94
CA ILE A 29 -12.17 6.74 -4.66
C ILE A 29 -12.97 5.66 -5.38
N GLU A 30 -14.30 5.75 -5.33
CA GLU A 30 -15.18 4.80 -5.99
C GLU A 30 -15.08 4.91 -7.52
N GLY A 31 -14.96 6.13 -8.06
CA GLY A 31 -14.68 6.37 -9.47
C GLY A 31 -13.36 5.72 -9.92
N MET A 32 -12.28 5.87 -9.13
CA MET A 32 -10.99 5.24 -9.40
C MET A 32 -11.08 3.71 -9.40
N LYS A 33 -11.78 3.12 -8.41
CA LYS A 33 -11.99 1.66 -8.32
C LYS A 33 -12.72 1.14 -9.56
N ASN A 34 -13.84 1.76 -9.91
CA ASN A 34 -14.66 1.37 -11.06
C ASN A 34 -13.88 1.46 -12.37
N TYR A 35 -13.09 2.52 -12.54
CA TYR A 35 -12.24 2.66 -13.72
C TYR A 35 -11.25 1.51 -13.87
N ILE A 36 -10.54 1.12 -12.80
CA ILE A 36 -9.56 0.03 -12.82
C ILE A 36 -10.28 -1.31 -13.08
N GLN A 37 -11.41 -1.57 -12.41
CA GLN A 37 -12.17 -2.81 -12.57
C GLN A 37 -12.74 -2.97 -13.99
N MET A 38 -13.16 -1.88 -14.64
CA MET A 38 -13.61 -1.93 -16.03
C MET A 38 -12.53 -2.49 -16.98
N GLN A 39 -11.25 -2.30 -16.65
CA GLN A 39 -10.14 -2.81 -17.45
C GLN A 39 -9.94 -4.33 -17.33
N PHE A 40 -10.65 -5.01 -16.42
CA PHE A 40 -10.52 -6.46 -16.23
C PHE A 40 -11.15 -7.27 -17.36
N LYS A 41 -12.07 -6.69 -18.13
CA LYS A 41 -12.90 -7.37 -19.14
C LYS A 41 -12.10 -8.03 -20.27
N ASN A 42 -10.84 -7.64 -20.47
CA ASN A 42 -9.99 -8.22 -21.49
C ASN A 42 -9.24 -9.43 -20.91
N SER A 43 -9.36 -10.64 -21.46
CA SER A 43 -8.60 -11.83 -21.00
C SER A 43 -7.13 -11.83 -21.45
N ASN A 44 -6.49 -10.66 -21.52
CA ASN A 44 -5.12 -10.50 -21.99
C ASN A 44 -4.16 -10.18 -20.84
N LYS A 45 -2.85 -10.19 -21.14
CA LYS A 45 -1.79 -9.86 -20.17
C LYS A 45 -1.97 -8.48 -19.49
N ARG A 46 -2.73 -7.56 -20.08
CA ARG A 46 -2.99 -6.24 -19.48
C ARG A 46 -4.01 -6.33 -18.34
N SER A 47 -5.01 -7.22 -18.39
CA SER A 47 -5.94 -7.35 -17.27
C SER A 47 -5.30 -7.89 -16.01
N GLU A 48 -4.34 -8.81 -16.13
CA GLU A 48 -3.53 -9.26 -14.99
C GLU A 48 -2.79 -8.10 -14.30
N ILE A 49 -2.30 -7.15 -15.11
CA ILE A 49 -1.67 -5.94 -14.59
C ILE A 49 -2.70 -5.10 -13.83
N HIS A 50 -3.89 -4.88 -14.40
CA HIS A 50 -4.96 -4.10 -13.74
C HIS A 50 -5.47 -4.76 -12.46
N ARG A 51 -5.63 -6.09 -12.43
CA ARG A 51 -6.02 -6.84 -11.21
C ARG A 51 -5.01 -6.63 -10.09
N ARG A 52 -3.72 -6.71 -10.42
CA ARG A 52 -2.64 -6.44 -9.47
C ARG A 52 -2.68 -5.00 -8.95
N TYR A 53 -2.91 -4.01 -9.82
CA TYR A 53 -3.04 -2.61 -9.40
C TYR A 53 -4.28 -2.37 -8.56
N PHE A 54 -5.40 -3.03 -8.85
CA PHE A 54 -6.59 -2.95 -8.03
C PHE A 54 -6.34 -3.49 -6.62
N ALA A 55 -5.74 -4.68 -6.50
CA ALA A 55 -5.35 -5.24 -5.21
C ALA A 55 -4.39 -4.32 -4.43
N LEU A 56 -3.43 -3.67 -5.12
CA LEU A 56 -2.55 -2.67 -4.53
C LEU A 56 -3.33 -1.47 -3.98
N VAL A 57 -4.24 -0.90 -4.77
CA VAL A 57 -5.07 0.26 -4.36
C VAL A 57 -5.94 -0.07 -3.16
N ILE A 58 -6.62 -1.23 -3.16
CA ILE A 58 -7.43 -1.65 -2.03
C ILE A 58 -6.57 -1.87 -0.77
N THR A 59 -5.36 -2.42 -0.94
CA THR A 59 -4.41 -2.58 0.17
C THR A 59 -4.01 -1.23 0.75
N LEU A 60 -3.63 -0.26 -0.07
CA LEU A 60 -3.28 1.09 0.38
C LEU A 60 -4.46 1.76 1.09
N LEU A 61 -5.64 1.73 0.47
CA LEU A 61 -6.86 2.36 0.98
C LEU A 61 -7.28 1.79 2.34
N ARG A 62 -7.33 0.45 2.47
CA ARG A 62 -7.85 -0.20 3.67
C ARG A 62 -6.85 -0.35 4.81
N THR A 63 -5.55 -0.23 4.52
CA THR A 63 -4.51 -0.32 5.56
C THR A 63 -3.89 1.02 5.93
N GLY A 64 -4.04 2.06 5.10
CA GLY A 64 -3.38 3.35 5.27
C GLY A 64 -1.85 3.27 5.24
N CYS A 65 -1.28 2.20 4.69
CA CYS A 65 0.16 1.96 4.72
C CYS A 65 0.90 2.77 3.66
N ARG A 66 2.20 3.00 3.91
CA ARG A 66 3.05 3.63 2.89
C ARG A 66 3.27 2.66 1.73
N ILE A 67 3.36 3.18 0.52
CA ILE A 67 3.64 2.37 -0.68
C ILE A 67 4.88 1.49 -0.52
N ASP A 68 5.95 2.00 0.09
CA ASP A 68 7.17 1.22 0.31
C ASP A 68 6.98 0.05 1.28
N GLU A 69 6.04 0.16 2.23
CA GLU A 69 5.66 -0.93 3.15
C GLU A 69 4.83 -1.98 2.39
N VAL A 70 3.86 -1.53 1.58
CA VAL A 70 2.99 -2.41 0.79
C VAL A 70 3.78 -3.21 -0.26
N LEU A 71 4.75 -2.60 -0.93
CA LEU A 71 5.58 -3.29 -1.93
C LEU A 71 6.53 -4.34 -1.34
N GLN A 72 6.73 -4.33 -0.03
CA GLN A 72 7.52 -5.34 0.71
C GLN A 72 6.65 -6.45 1.31
N LEU A 73 5.33 -6.36 1.21
CA LEU A 73 4.44 -7.40 1.72
C LEU A 73 4.64 -8.70 0.95
N LYS A 74 4.79 -9.79 1.71
CA LYS A 74 4.83 -11.15 1.20
C LYS A 74 3.46 -11.80 1.28
N ALA A 75 3.23 -12.85 0.49
CA ALA A 75 1.93 -13.54 0.51
C ALA A 75 1.58 -14.02 1.93
N ARG A 76 2.57 -14.58 2.64
CA ARG A 76 2.44 -15.03 4.03
C ARG A 76 2.14 -13.95 5.07
N ASP A 77 2.31 -12.68 4.73
CA ASP A 77 1.98 -11.58 5.64
C ASP A 77 0.47 -11.36 5.75
N PHE A 78 -0.32 -11.91 4.81
CA PHE A 78 -1.78 -11.93 4.86
C PHE A 78 -2.28 -13.22 5.53
N SER A 79 -2.63 -13.12 6.81
CA SER A 79 -3.22 -14.24 7.55
C SER A 79 -4.73 -14.30 7.33
N LEU A 80 -5.16 -15.26 6.51
CA LEU A 80 -6.58 -15.49 6.22
C LEU A 80 -7.34 -16.08 7.42
N GLU A 81 -6.65 -16.79 8.30
CA GLU A 81 -7.23 -17.41 9.50
C GLU A 81 -7.54 -16.35 10.55
N SER A 82 -6.54 -15.54 10.94
CA SER A 82 -6.72 -14.47 11.92
C SER A 82 -7.32 -13.19 11.32
N ASN A 83 -7.56 -13.16 10.00
CA ASN A 83 -8.03 -11.99 9.25
C ASN A 83 -7.19 -10.73 9.50
N THR A 84 -5.87 -10.87 9.44
CA THR A 84 -4.92 -9.78 9.71
C THR A 84 -3.83 -9.70 8.66
N VAL A 85 -3.27 -8.50 8.45
CA VAL A 85 -2.05 -8.28 7.67
C VAL A 85 -0.91 -7.84 8.58
N ARG A 86 0.28 -8.45 8.43
CA ARG A 86 1.49 -8.11 9.16
C ARG A 86 2.39 -7.22 8.32
N LEU A 87 2.69 -6.02 8.81
CA LEU A 87 3.44 -5.01 8.09
C LEU A 87 4.76 -4.70 8.78
N LYS A 88 5.85 -4.67 8.00
CA LYS A 88 7.14 -4.16 8.48
C LYS A 88 7.05 -2.64 8.59
N THR A 89 7.28 -2.10 9.78
CA THR A 89 7.29 -0.66 10.01
C THR A 89 8.65 -0.11 9.62
N LEU A 90 8.68 0.67 8.54
CA LEU A 90 9.92 1.31 8.07
C LEU A 90 10.34 2.43 9.02
N LYS A 91 11.64 2.76 9.02
CA LYS A 91 12.26 3.87 9.79
C LYS A 91 12.33 3.69 11.32
N ARG A 92 12.09 2.49 11.85
CA ARG A 92 12.45 2.15 13.23
C ARG A 92 13.82 1.46 13.28
N ARG A 93 14.57 1.66 14.37
CA ARG A 93 15.81 0.89 14.62
C ARG A 93 15.41 -0.56 14.92
N GLY A 94 15.97 -1.51 14.17
CA GLY A 94 15.63 -2.93 14.26
C GLY A 94 14.39 -3.32 13.44
N GLU A 95 14.06 -4.61 13.44
CA GLU A 95 12.88 -5.11 12.77
C GLU A 95 11.62 -4.92 13.62
N ALA A 96 10.86 -3.87 13.33
CA ALA A 96 9.57 -3.62 13.97
C ALA A 96 8.42 -4.01 13.05
N PHE A 97 7.47 -4.78 13.56
CA PHE A 97 6.27 -5.17 12.83
C PHE A 97 5.02 -4.64 13.53
N ARG A 98 3.97 -4.38 12.76
CA ARG A 98 2.62 -4.11 13.26
C ARG A 98 1.63 -5.04 12.58
N VAL A 99 0.56 -5.40 13.29
CA VAL A 99 -0.51 -6.23 12.77
C VAL A 99 -1.77 -5.38 12.67
N ILE A 100 -2.43 -5.41 11.52
CA ILE A 100 -3.65 -4.65 11.24
C ILE A 100 -4.75 -5.64 10.85
N PRO A 101 -5.99 -5.51 11.37
CA PRO A 101 -7.11 -6.31 10.91
C PRO A 101 -7.43 -6.01 9.43
N MET A 102 -7.76 -7.04 8.66
CA MET A 102 -8.14 -6.88 7.26
C MET A 102 -9.62 -6.47 7.17
N HIS A 103 -9.86 -5.32 6.56
CA HIS A 103 -11.21 -4.94 6.13
C HIS A 103 -11.80 -6.00 5.18
N PRO A 104 -13.12 -6.29 5.21
CA PRO A 104 -13.72 -7.31 4.35
C PRO A 104 -13.40 -7.12 2.85
N GLU A 105 -13.46 -5.88 2.36
CA GLU A 105 -13.07 -5.56 0.98
C GLU A 105 -11.61 -5.90 0.66
N LEU A 106 -10.69 -5.66 1.62
CA LEU A 106 -9.28 -6.03 1.45
C LEU A 106 -9.11 -7.53 1.36
N ARG A 107 -9.78 -8.27 2.26
CA ARG A 107 -9.75 -9.74 2.25
C ARG A 107 -10.24 -10.28 0.91
N SER A 108 -11.38 -9.81 0.42
CA SER A 108 -11.94 -10.25 -0.87
C SER A 108 -11.01 -9.93 -2.03
N ALA A 109 -10.49 -8.70 -2.11
CA ALA A 109 -9.60 -8.28 -3.20
C ALA A 109 -8.28 -9.08 -3.23
N ILE A 110 -7.69 -9.36 -2.07
CA ILE A 110 -6.45 -10.16 -1.98
C ILE A 110 -6.69 -11.63 -2.31
N LEU A 111 -7.80 -12.20 -1.83
CA LEU A 111 -8.16 -13.58 -2.19
C LEU A 111 -8.39 -13.74 -3.69
N GLU A 112 -9.17 -12.84 -4.29
CA GLU A 112 -9.38 -12.82 -5.74
C GLU A 112 -8.07 -12.65 -6.49
N TYR A 113 -7.19 -11.77 -6.02
CA TYR A 113 -5.88 -11.57 -6.63
C TYR A 113 -5.00 -12.83 -6.54
N PHE A 114 -4.95 -13.48 -5.39
CA PHE A 114 -4.17 -14.71 -5.20
C PHE A 114 -4.67 -15.85 -6.09
N LEU A 115 -5.98 -16.01 -6.21
CA LEU A 115 -6.58 -17.03 -7.07
C LEU A 115 -6.26 -16.76 -8.55
N ASN A 116 -6.47 -15.54 -9.04
CA ASN A 116 -6.21 -15.21 -10.44
C ASN A 116 -4.72 -15.28 -10.80
N SER A 117 -3.84 -14.81 -9.92
CA SER A 117 -2.39 -14.80 -10.14
C SER A 117 -1.68 -16.07 -9.66
N HIS A 118 -2.41 -17.08 -9.20
CA HIS A 118 -1.87 -18.37 -8.74
C HIS A 118 -0.79 -18.21 -7.65
N ILE A 119 -1.02 -17.28 -6.72
CA ILE A 119 -0.11 -16.98 -5.61
C ILE A 119 -0.41 -17.92 -4.44
N ASP A 120 0.60 -18.66 -3.98
CA ASP A 120 0.52 -19.42 -2.74
C ASP A 120 0.50 -18.45 -1.54
N PRO A 121 -0.55 -18.45 -0.70
CA PRO A 121 -0.61 -17.63 0.51
C PRO A 121 0.54 -17.88 1.50
N ARG A 122 1.23 -19.03 1.43
CA ARG A 122 2.38 -19.35 2.28
C ARG A 122 3.71 -18.87 1.72
N SER A 123 3.70 -18.30 0.51
CA SER A 123 4.90 -17.89 -0.20
C SER A 123 5.64 -16.76 0.51
N ASP A 124 6.97 -16.84 0.40
CA ASP A 124 7.92 -15.85 0.86
C ASP A 124 8.19 -14.75 -0.18
N GLU A 125 7.54 -14.82 -1.34
CA GLU A 125 7.63 -13.84 -2.40
C GLU A 125 6.76 -12.62 -2.14
N ASN A 126 7.21 -11.47 -2.64
CA ASN A 126 6.42 -10.25 -2.59
C ASN A 126 5.12 -10.42 -3.37
N VAL A 127 3.99 -10.05 -2.74
CA VAL A 127 2.67 -10.05 -3.38
C VAL A 127 2.65 -9.15 -4.60
N PHE A 128 3.21 -7.95 -4.46
CA PHE A 128 3.28 -6.98 -5.52
C PHE A 128 4.68 -6.96 -6.14
N LYS A 129 4.92 -7.81 -7.15
CA LYS A 129 6.16 -7.86 -7.92
C LYS A 129 6.31 -6.64 -8.84
N MET A 130 6.49 -5.45 -8.26
CA MET A 130 6.62 -4.18 -8.96
C MET A 130 7.50 -3.20 -8.18
N THR A 131 8.06 -2.21 -8.89
CA THR A 131 8.82 -1.12 -8.28
C THR A 131 7.91 0.08 -8.03
N ARG A 132 8.28 0.95 -7.08
CA ARG A 132 7.59 2.21 -6.84
C ARG A 132 7.49 3.08 -8.09
N GLN A 133 8.57 3.17 -8.86
CA GLN A 133 8.57 3.92 -10.12
C GLN A 133 7.55 3.35 -11.13
N GLY A 134 7.38 2.03 -11.15
CA GLY A 134 6.35 1.36 -11.96
C GLY A 134 4.95 1.75 -11.52
N VAL A 135 4.71 1.83 -10.21
CA VAL A 135 3.45 2.29 -9.62
C VAL A 135 3.16 3.73 -10.01
N ASP A 136 4.13 4.62 -9.80
CA ASP A 136 3.97 6.05 -10.12
C ASP A 136 3.68 6.27 -11.61
N LYS A 137 4.28 5.46 -12.51
CA LYS A 137 4.03 5.54 -13.95
C LYS A 137 2.63 5.07 -14.33
N TYR A 138 2.02 4.17 -13.56
CA TYR A 138 0.67 3.70 -13.84
C TYR A 138 -0.40 4.71 -13.46
N PHE A 139 -0.15 5.52 -12.43
CA PHE A 139 -1.08 6.56 -11.96
C PHE A 139 -0.85 7.96 -12.56
N LYS A 140 0.15 8.10 -13.43
CA LYS A 140 0.41 9.32 -14.22
C LYS A 140 -0.22 9.19 -15.60
#